data_AF-C0QAR5-F1
#
_entry.id   AF-C0QAR5-F1
#
_cell.length_a   1.000
_cell.length_b   1.000
_cell.length_c   1.000
_cell.angle_alpha   90.00
_cell.angle_beta   90.00
_cell.angle_gamma   90.00
#
_symmetry.space_group_name_H-M   'P 1'
#
loop_
_entity.id
_entity.type
_entity.pdbx_description
1 polymer ?
#
loop_
_entity_poly.entity_id
_entity_poly.type
_entity_poly.pdbx_seq_one_letter_code
_entity_poly.pdbx_strand_id
1 'polypeptide(L)'
;MKDIDQSVSLSLPADIAWVPLVQSVIENGAPVFGLEHNKTMMLAVAAEEIVVHLARISKGTRICFRLEPGGWHVRCEFSFKANPSDLWAMNLVTQTDVREEIDNLGLLVASRAVDGFTLGLEGETLHLTLRKDRDYPVVTPGTMDPINTRGELTIVRDPEPELIKAACVKTLGFYAPDAVPQSFITPGKVVDMVRQKDLEIAVAMDQTGALAGMICWQAASEQGIRFSGPYVFTTDDRAGELLTNHLINTVARTRAMGLFSELATPSLSTKNFESLGHLNRIQKDGRTIEQGVWYRHLKEDMGASVWAHRAYADFLETAYDQQVLMRDLKIIEGQGERLPERSVFSVQLRADAGEATLFPMVTGEDAAQCIAHQVEMLLRENFSNIFIRIDLAHGWQAAMGQAIMDNGFTPKLVLPYGGKSDILVFQHA
;
A
#
# COMPACT_ATOMS: atom_id res chain seq x y z
N MET A 1 -27.99 8.08 -10.78
CA MET A 1 -27.42 9.41 -11.07
C MET A 1 -26.02 9.16 -11.60
N LYS A 2 -25.62 9.71 -12.75
CA LYS A 2 -24.22 9.66 -13.17
C LYS A 2 -23.43 10.45 -12.11
N ASP A 3 -22.40 9.86 -11.53
CA ASP A 3 -21.46 10.60 -10.68
C ASP A 3 -20.96 11.79 -11.49
N ILE A 4 -21.22 12.99 -10.98
CA ILE A 4 -20.67 14.22 -11.54
C ILE A 4 -19.19 14.19 -11.17
N ASP A 5 -18.30 14.29 -12.17
CA ASP A 5 -16.87 14.45 -11.90
C ASP A 5 -16.68 15.74 -11.08
N GLN A 6 -16.29 15.58 -9.82
CA GLN A 6 -16.06 16.67 -8.88
C GLN A 6 -14.61 17.18 -8.91
N SER A 7 -13.76 16.64 -9.80
CA SER A 7 -12.35 17.03 -9.87
C SER A 7 -12.16 18.43 -10.46
N VAL A 8 -11.04 19.05 -10.10
CA VAL A 8 -10.55 20.29 -10.70
C VAL A 8 -9.30 19.96 -11.50
N SER A 9 -9.26 20.38 -12.77
CA SER A 9 -8.11 20.13 -13.65
C SER A 9 -7.53 21.44 -14.17
N LEU A 10 -6.20 21.52 -14.20
CA LEU A 10 -5.43 22.60 -14.80
C LEU A 10 -4.46 22.03 -15.83
N SER A 11 -4.18 22.83 -16.85
CA SER A 11 -3.05 22.58 -17.73
C SER A 11 -2.20 23.84 -17.79
N LEU A 12 -0.95 23.71 -17.36
CA LEU A 12 -0.02 24.83 -17.20
C LEU A 12 1.39 24.44 -17.66
N PRO A 13 2.22 25.39 -18.11
CA PRO A 13 3.62 25.10 -18.36
C PRO A 13 4.38 25.01 -17.03
N ALA A 14 5.44 24.19 -16.99
CA ALA A 14 6.38 24.10 -15.90
C ALA A 14 7.16 25.42 -15.78
N ASP A 15 6.60 26.39 -15.05
CA ASP A 15 7.20 27.69 -14.77
C ASP A 15 6.72 28.18 -13.39
N ILE A 16 7.63 28.75 -12.60
CA ILE A 16 7.40 29.21 -11.23
C ILE A 16 6.26 30.25 -11.18
N ALA A 17 6.04 31.01 -12.25
CA ALA A 17 4.94 31.97 -12.34
C ALA A 17 3.55 31.34 -12.16
N TRP A 18 3.40 30.03 -12.35
CA TRP A 18 2.13 29.30 -12.20
C TRP A 18 1.91 28.67 -10.82
N VAL A 19 2.92 28.70 -9.94
CA VAL A 19 2.81 28.20 -8.56
C VAL A 19 1.60 28.78 -7.82
N PRO A 20 1.35 30.12 -7.85
CA PRO A 20 0.22 30.70 -7.13
C PRO A 20 -1.14 30.17 -7.60
N LEU A 21 -1.26 29.79 -8.88
CA LEU A 21 -2.49 29.22 -9.41
C LEU A 21 -2.74 27.81 -8.88
N VAL A 22 -1.69 26.97 -8.83
CA VAL A 22 -1.78 25.61 -8.28
C VAL A 22 -2.11 25.65 -6.80
N GLN A 23 -1.42 26.49 -6.03
CA GLN A 23 -1.72 26.72 -4.61
C GLN A 23 -3.17 27.19 -4.44
N SER A 24 -3.61 28.19 -5.20
CA SER A 24 -4.99 28.70 -5.11
C SER A 24 -6.03 27.61 -5.39
N VAL A 25 -5.79 26.72 -6.37
CA VAL A 25 -6.71 25.61 -6.62
C VAL A 25 -6.76 24.64 -5.44
N ILE A 26 -5.63 24.35 -4.80
CA ILE A 26 -5.59 23.45 -3.64
C ILE A 26 -6.22 24.12 -2.41
N GLU A 27 -5.84 25.35 -2.10
CA GLU A 27 -6.33 26.12 -0.96
C GLU A 27 -7.84 26.34 -0.99
N ASN A 28 -8.42 26.49 -2.18
CA ASN A 28 -9.86 26.68 -2.33
C ASN A 28 -10.60 25.37 -2.62
N GLY A 29 -9.97 24.41 -3.29
CA GLY A 29 -10.59 23.14 -3.70
C GLY A 29 -10.52 22.04 -2.64
N ALA A 30 -9.38 21.86 -1.97
CA ALA A 30 -9.22 20.79 -0.99
C ALA A 30 -10.17 20.92 0.21
N PRO A 31 -10.49 22.14 0.73
CA PRO A 31 -11.52 22.30 1.75
C PRO A 31 -12.92 21.89 1.27
N VAL A 32 -13.26 22.13 0.01
CA VAL A 32 -14.52 21.65 -0.59
C VAL A 32 -14.58 20.12 -0.59
N PHE A 33 -13.44 19.46 -0.74
CA PHE A 33 -13.30 18.00 -0.63
C PHE A 33 -13.14 17.50 0.81
N GLY A 34 -13.27 18.38 1.81
CA GLY A 34 -13.32 18.03 3.22
C GLY A 34 -11.96 17.91 3.91
N LEU A 35 -10.90 18.49 3.32
CA LEU A 35 -9.57 18.58 3.94
C LEU A 35 -9.49 19.78 4.89
N GLU A 36 -8.94 19.58 6.08
CA GLU A 36 -8.78 20.62 7.09
C GLU A 36 -7.71 21.65 6.68
N HIS A 37 -7.73 22.83 7.30
CA HIS A 37 -6.85 23.95 6.93
C HIS A 37 -5.36 23.57 6.96
N ASN A 38 -4.87 22.98 8.06
CA ASN A 38 -3.45 22.61 8.18
C ASN A 38 -3.03 21.61 7.10
N LYS A 39 -3.85 20.60 6.83
CA LYS A 39 -3.58 19.59 5.80
C LYS A 39 -3.69 20.15 4.38
N THR A 40 -4.59 21.10 4.16
CA THR A 40 -4.68 21.86 2.91
C THR A 40 -3.40 22.63 2.66
N MET A 41 -2.88 23.34 3.65
CA MET A 41 -1.60 24.05 3.54
C MET A 41 -0.44 23.09 3.25
N MET A 42 -0.37 21.94 3.93
CA MET A 42 0.66 20.93 3.65
C MET A 42 0.58 20.40 2.20
N LEU A 43 -0.62 20.12 1.70
CA LEU A 43 -0.80 19.66 0.32
C LEU A 43 -0.46 20.76 -0.70
N ALA A 44 -0.76 22.02 -0.38
CA ALA A 44 -0.40 23.18 -1.22
C ALA A 44 1.12 23.35 -1.30
N VAL A 45 1.83 23.25 -0.16
CA VAL A 45 3.30 23.25 -0.11
C VAL A 45 3.87 22.10 -0.95
N ALA A 46 3.35 20.88 -0.77
CA ALA A 46 3.83 19.75 -1.55
C ALA A 46 3.68 19.97 -3.06
N ALA A 47 2.53 20.47 -3.49
CA ALA A 47 2.26 20.77 -4.89
C ALA A 47 3.10 21.92 -5.44
N GLU A 48 3.31 22.97 -4.65
CA GLU A 48 4.24 24.07 -4.96
C GLU A 48 5.63 23.52 -5.26
N GLU A 49 6.17 22.70 -4.37
CA GLU A 49 7.52 22.17 -4.50
C GLU A 49 7.67 21.26 -5.73
N ILE A 50 6.63 20.49 -6.09
CA ILE A 50 6.61 19.75 -7.36
C ILE A 50 6.69 20.72 -8.54
N VAL A 51 5.86 21.77 -8.59
CA VAL A 51 5.85 22.72 -9.72
C VAL A 51 7.16 23.48 -9.82
N VAL A 52 7.72 23.94 -8.69
CA VAL A 52 9.03 24.61 -8.62
C VAL A 52 10.14 23.69 -9.14
N HIS A 53 10.13 22.43 -8.69
CA HIS A 53 11.09 21.44 -9.15
C HIS A 53 10.97 21.20 -10.67
N LEU A 54 9.75 20.97 -11.18
CA LEU A 54 9.50 20.75 -12.61
C LEU A 54 9.88 21.98 -13.45
N ALA A 55 9.62 23.19 -12.96
CA ALA A 55 10.00 24.43 -13.62
C ALA A 55 11.52 24.57 -13.78
N ARG A 56 12.30 23.96 -12.88
CA ARG A 56 13.76 23.93 -12.95
C ARG A 56 14.27 22.88 -13.93
N ILE A 57 13.78 21.64 -13.84
CA ILE A 57 14.32 20.52 -14.62
C ILE A 57 13.74 20.44 -16.04
N SER A 58 12.55 20.99 -16.25
CA SER A 58 11.75 20.77 -17.47
C SER A 58 10.99 22.04 -17.90
N LYS A 59 11.62 23.21 -17.76
CA LYS A 59 10.98 24.52 -17.98
C LYS A 59 10.14 24.57 -19.26
N GLY A 60 8.89 25.03 -19.14
CA GLY A 60 7.95 25.17 -20.25
C GLY A 60 7.23 23.89 -20.67
N THR A 61 7.63 22.73 -20.12
CA THR A 61 6.92 21.47 -20.37
C THR A 61 5.50 21.54 -19.84
N ARG A 62 4.55 20.94 -20.56
CA ARG A 62 3.15 20.90 -20.13
C ARG A 62 3.00 20.01 -18.89
N ILE A 63 2.42 20.57 -17.84
CA ILE A 63 1.96 19.88 -16.64
C ILE A 63 0.42 19.85 -16.72
N CYS A 64 -0.15 18.65 -16.69
CA CYS A 64 -1.55 18.44 -16.39
C CYS A 64 -1.67 18.20 -14.89
N PHE A 65 -2.33 19.11 -14.18
CA PHE A 65 -2.58 18.99 -12.75
C PHE A 65 -4.05 18.65 -12.53
N ARG A 66 -4.33 17.70 -11.64
CA ARG A 66 -5.71 17.35 -11.24
C ARG A 66 -5.82 17.24 -9.73
N LEU A 67 -6.83 17.88 -9.16
CA LEU A 67 -7.22 17.77 -7.75
C LEU A 67 -8.52 16.98 -7.66
N GLU A 68 -8.52 15.89 -6.91
CA GLU A 68 -9.67 14.97 -6.84
C GLU A 68 -10.08 14.63 -5.40
N PRO A 69 -11.39 14.54 -5.10
CA PRO A 69 -11.86 13.96 -3.86
C PRO A 69 -11.73 12.42 -3.89
N GLY A 70 -11.23 11.84 -2.81
CA GLY A 70 -11.21 10.41 -2.54
C GLY A 70 -12.16 9.97 -1.42
N GLY A 71 -13.02 10.88 -0.93
CA GLY A 71 -13.97 10.66 0.17
C GLY A 71 -13.34 10.66 1.57
N TRP A 72 -12.27 9.89 1.78
CA TRP A 72 -11.47 9.88 3.02
C TRP A 72 -10.10 10.55 2.88
N HIS A 73 -9.77 10.99 1.67
CA HIS A 73 -8.55 11.70 1.32
C HIS A 73 -8.79 12.66 0.14
N VAL A 74 -7.80 13.50 -0.14
CA VAL A 74 -7.70 14.33 -1.33
C VAL A 74 -6.44 13.93 -2.10
N ARG A 75 -6.53 13.87 -3.43
CA ARG A 75 -5.40 13.55 -4.32
C ARG A 75 -5.04 14.72 -5.21
N CYS A 76 -3.74 14.94 -5.39
CA CYS A 76 -3.19 15.76 -6.44
C CYS A 76 -2.44 14.87 -7.43
N GLU A 77 -2.83 14.87 -8.70
CA GLU A 77 -2.12 14.19 -9.76
C GLU A 77 -1.39 15.21 -10.64
N PHE A 78 -0.13 14.92 -10.95
CA PHE A 78 0.68 15.64 -11.92
C PHE A 78 1.05 14.69 -13.06
N SER A 79 0.66 15.03 -14.28
CA SER A 79 1.09 14.35 -15.50
C SER A 79 2.00 15.25 -16.32
N PHE A 80 3.22 14.82 -16.58
CA PHE A 80 4.24 15.62 -17.29
C PHE A 80 5.28 14.73 -17.98
N LYS A 81 6.05 15.31 -18.91
CA LYS A 81 7.20 14.64 -19.52
C LYS A 81 8.48 15.05 -18.78
N ALA A 82 9.18 14.10 -18.16
CA ALA A 82 10.50 14.31 -17.58
C ALA A 82 11.25 12.97 -17.48
N ASN A 83 12.53 13.01 -17.09
CA ASN A 83 13.24 11.79 -16.75
C ASN A 83 12.78 11.34 -15.34
N PRO A 84 12.29 10.09 -15.16
CA PRO A 84 11.85 9.60 -13.86
C PRO A 84 12.91 9.72 -12.76
N SER A 85 14.20 9.61 -13.11
CA SER A 85 15.30 9.77 -12.14
C SER A 85 15.41 11.17 -11.57
N ASP A 86 14.82 12.20 -12.18
CA ASP A 86 14.88 13.57 -11.67
C ASP A 86 14.12 13.72 -10.33
N LEU A 87 13.20 12.78 -10.05
CA LEU A 87 12.42 12.74 -8.80
C LEU A 87 13.14 12.01 -7.65
N TRP A 88 14.42 11.63 -7.80
CA TRP A 88 15.21 10.92 -6.79
C TRP A 88 15.22 11.59 -5.41
N ALA A 89 15.10 12.91 -5.35
CA ALA A 89 15.09 13.63 -4.08
C ALA A 89 13.82 13.43 -3.25
N MET A 90 12.79 12.79 -3.80
CA MET A 90 11.61 12.32 -3.06
C MET A 90 11.89 11.07 -2.21
N ASN A 91 13.06 10.43 -2.38
CA ASN A 91 13.48 9.33 -1.52
C ASN A 91 13.51 9.77 -0.05
N LEU A 92 13.19 8.86 0.87
CA LEU A 92 13.17 9.15 2.31
C LEU A 92 14.57 9.53 2.86
N VAL A 93 15.63 9.10 2.18
CA VAL A 93 17.05 9.19 2.60
C VAL A 93 17.91 10.08 1.71
N THR A 94 17.35 11.14 1.16
CA THR A 94 18.11 12.14 0.42
C THR A 94 19.14 12.81 1.35
N GLN A 95 20.30 12.18 1.55
CA GLN A 95 21.50 12.80 2.11
C GLN A 95 22.36 13.20 0.93
N THR A 96 22.30 14.47 0.57
CA THR A 96 23.18 15.05 -0.44
C THR A 96 24.28 15.86 0.23
N ASP A 97 25.39 16.08 -0.48
CA ASP A 97 26.34 17.13 -0.11
C ASP A 97 25.58 18.44 0.12
N VAL A 98 26.01 19.24 1.11
CA VAL A 98 25.32 20.44 1.65
C VAL A 98 24.85 21.45 0.56
N ARG A 99 25.42 21.41 -0.65
CA ARG A 99 24.99 22.21 -1.80
C ARG A 99 23.82 21.61 -2.60
N GLU A 100 23.78 20.30 -2.83
CA GLU A 100 22.67 19.64 -3.53
C GLU A 100 21.45 19.43 -2.60
N GLU A 101 21.65 19.43 -1.27
CA GLU A 101 20.59 19.45 -0.26
C GLU A 101 19.69 20.69 -0.37
N ILE A 102 20.26 21.89 -0.55
CA ILE A 102 19.49 23.14 -0.64
C ILE A 102 18.65 23.16 -1.91
N ASP A 103 19.21 22.68 -3.02
CA ASP A 103 18.52 22.66 -4.31
C ASP A 103 17.37 21.63 -4.32
N ASN A 104 17.45 20.54 -3.55
CA ASN A 104 16.44 19.48 -3.60
C ASN A 104 15.59 19.34 -2.34
N LEU A 105 15.75 20.26 -1.39
CA LEU A 105 14.96 20.35 -0.16
C LEU A 105 13.46 20.35 -0.45
N GLY A 106 13.04 20.99 -1.53
CA GLY A 106 11.64 21.07 -1.94
C GLY A 106 10.96 19.71 -2.11
N LEU A 107 11.58 18.78 -2.84
CA LEU A 107 11.00 17.44 -3.05
C LEU A 107 10.94 16.62 -1.76
N LEU A 108 11.91 16.81 -0.85
CA LEU A 108 11.90 16.18 0.47
C LEU A 108 10.81 16.76 1.38
N VAL A 109 10.58 18.08 1.32
CA VAL A 109 9.46 18.73 2.01
C VAL A 109 8.13 18.22 1.45
N ALA A 110 8.01 18.10 0.12
CA ALA A 110 6.81 17.58 -0.52
C ALA A 110 6.48 16.15 -0.09
N SER A 111 7.47 15.25 -0.07
CA SER A 111 7.27 13.86 0.34
C SER A 111 6.84 13.72 1.81
N ARG A 112 7.35 14.59 2.69
CA ARG A 112 6.97 14.64 4.11
C ARG A 112 5.64 15.35 4.38
N ALA A 113 5.20 16.22 3.48
CA ALA A 113 3.96 16.96 3.62
C ALA A 113 2.72 16.11 3.28
N VAL A 114 2.89 14.99 2.57
CA VAL A 114 1.81 14.11 2.12
C VAL A 114 1.77 12.81 2.90
N ASP A 115 0.64 12.10 2.88
CA ASP A 115 0.47 10.81 3.59
C ASP A 115 0.82 9.62 2.69
N GLY A 116 1.23 9.88 1.45
CA GLY A 116 1.73 8.89 0.50
C GLY A 116 1.83 9.48 -0.90
N PHE A 117 2.69 8.88 -1.71
CA PHE A 117 2.78 9.18 -3.14
C PHE A 117 3.06 7.93 -3.96
N THR A 118 2.65 7.98 -5.22
CA THR A 118 2.94 6.95 -6.23
C THR A 118 3.45 7.61 -7.50
N LEU A 119 4.32 6.90 -8.21
CA LEU A 119 4.82 7.31 -9.51
C LEU A 119 4.48 6.23 -10.53
N GLY A 120 3.85 6.62 -11.63
CA GLY A 120 3.60 5.78 -12.79
C GLY A 120 4.29 6.34 -14.02
N LEU A 121 4.66 5.47 -14.96
CA LEU A 121 5.14 5.85 -16.27
C LEU A 121 4.21 5.22 -17.33
N GLU A 122 3.62 6.07 -18.17
CA GLU A 122 2.82 5.67 -19.32
C GLU A 122 3.44 6.25 -20.59
N GLY A 123 4.16 5.39 -21.34
CA GLY A 123 5.01 5.85 -22.45
C GLY A 123 6.12 6.77 -21.95
N GLU A 124 6.09 8.04 -22.35
CA GLU A 124 7.02 9.10 -21.90
C GLU A 124 6.42 10.00 -20.81
N THR A 125 5.17 9.75 -20.40
CA THR A 125 4.47 10.60 -19.44
C THR A 125 4.61 10.01 -18.05
N LEU A 126 5.13 10.80 -17.13
CA LEU A 126 5.17 10.51 -15.71
C LEU A 126 3.86 10.97 -15.07
N HIS A 127 3.31 10.11 -14.22
CA HIS A 127 2.13 10.36 -13.39
C HIS A 127 2.55 10.31 -11.92
N LEU A 128 2.71 11.47 -11.30
CA LEU A 128 2.97 11.59 -9.87
C LEU A 128 1.65 11.85 -9.14
N THR A 129 1.22 10.94 -8.29
CA THR A 129 0.06 11.13 -7.42
C THR A 129 0.52 11.40 -6.00
N LEU A 130 0.05 12.48 -5.41
CA LEU A 130 0.20 12.82 -4.00
C LEU A 130 -1.13 12.63 -3.28
N ARG A 131 -1.12 12.04 -2.08
CA ARG A 131 -2.32 11.81 -1.26
C ARG A 131 -2.21 12.52 0.08
N LYS A 132 -3.29 13.20 0.49
CA LYS A 132 -3.48 13.67 1.86
C LYS A 132 -4.80 13.16 2.42
N ASP A 133 -4.75 12.43 3.52
CA ASP A 133 -5.90 11.87 4.21
C ASP A 133 -6.59 12.94 5.05
N ARG A 134 -7.90 12.85 5.24
CA ARG A 134 -8.65 13.74 6.14
C ARG A 134 -8.32 13.46 7.60
N ASP A 135 -8.61 14.40 8.50
CA ASP A 135 -8.46 14.13 9.93
C ASP A 135 -9.60 13.24 10.45
N TYR A 136 -9.20 12.19 11.16
CA TYR A 136 -10.11 11.30 11.84
C TYR A 136 -9.68 11.16 13.30
N PRO A 137 -10.62 11.23 14.26
CA PRO A 137 -10.29 10.97 15.65
C PRO A 137 -9.70 9.57 15.84
N VAL A 138 -8.56 9.52 16.52
CA VAL A 138 -7.91 8.27 16.90
C VAL A 138 -8.61 7.68 18.13
N VAL A 139 -8.86 6.38 18.11
CA VAL A 139 -9.33 5.63 19.28
C VAL A 139 -8.15 4.95 19.96
N THR A 140 -8.09 5.04 21.29
CA THR A 140 -7.13 4.26 22.07
C THR A 140 -7.79 2.92 22.45
N PRO A 141 -7.19 1.78 22.09
CA PRO A 141 -7.74 0.49 22.47
C PRO A 141 -7.74 0.28 23.99
N GLY A 142 -8.86 -0.23 24.49
CA GLY A 142 -8.93 -0.88 25.80
C GLY A 142 -8.90 -2.39 25.63
N THR A 143 -8.38 -3.12 26.63
CA THR A 143 -8.48 -4.58 26.66
C THR A 143 -9.95 -4.99 26.74
N MET A 144 -10.33 -6.00 25.96
CA MET A 144 -11.69 -6.55 25.97
C MET A 144 -11.69 -8.05 26.18
N ASP A 145 -12.71 -8.53 26.89
CA ASP A 145 -12.96 -9.95 27.08
C ASP A 145 -13.85 -10.53 25.97
N PRO A 146 -13.61 -11.79 25.54
CA PRO A 146 -14.51 -12.52 24.67
C PRO A 146 -15.95 -12.54 25.18
N ILE A 147 -16.90 -12.36 24.27
CA ILE A 147 -18.33 -12.50 24.60
C ILE A 147 -18.80 -13.93 24.33
N ASN A 148 -19.79 -14.38 25.10
CA ASN A 148 -20.52 -15.61 24.81
C ASN A 148 -21.65 -15.31 23.82
N THR A 149 -21.64 -15.97 22.67
CA THR A 149 -22.71 -15.85 21.66
C THR A 149 -23.99 -16.55 22.12
N ARG A 150 -25.13 -16.03 21.67
CA ARG A 150 -26.44 -16.64 21.92
C ARG A 150 -27.16 -16.95 20.60
N GLY A 151 -27.47 -18.22 20.39
CA GLY A 151 -28.21 -18.69 19.22
C GLY A 151 -27.36 -18.83 17.96
N GLU A 152 -28.00 -18.71 16.80
CA GLU A 152 -27.33 -18.78 15.50
C GLU A 152 -26.61 -17.47 15.14
N LEU A 153 -25.51 -17.60 14.41
CA LEU A 153 -24.75 -16.47 13.87
C LEU A 153 -25.24 -16.12 12.47
N THR A 154 -25.34 -14.82 12.19
CA THR A 154 -25.76 -14.28 10.90
C THR A 154 -24.76 -13.26 10.38
N ILE A 155 -24.65 -13.13 9.05
CA ILE A 155 -23.76 -12.15 8.40
C ILE A 155 -24.54 -10.90 8.02
N VAL A 156 -24.02 -9.75 8.42
CA VAL A 156 -24.42 -8.43 7.93
C VAL A 156 -23.37 -7.95 6.92
N ARG A 157 -23.79 -7.79 5.66
CA ARG A 157 -22.90 -7.50 4.51
C ARG A 157 -22.63 -6.02 4.29
N ASP A 158 -23.59 -5.18 4.66
CA ASP A 158 -23.51 -3.72 4.56
C ASP A 158 -23.76 -3.14 5.97
N PRO A 159 -22.84 -3.38 6.92
CA PRO A 159 -23.03 -2.91 8.29
C PRO A 159 -23.15 -1.38 8.34
N GLU A 160 -24.04 -0.89 9.19
CA GLU A 160 -24.20 0.54 9.40
C GLU A 160 -22.92 1.17 10.01
N PRO A 161 -22.71 2.48 9.85
CA PRO A 161 -21.49 3.15 10.32
C PRO A 161 -21.11 2.89 11.78
N GLU A 162 -22.08 2.88 12.70
CA GLU A 162 -21.80 2.65 14.12
C GLU A 162 -21.35 1.22 14.40
N LEU A 163 -21.86 0.25 13.65
CA LEU A 163 -21.45 -1.15 13.75
C LEU A 163 -20.03 -1.36 13.22
N ILE A 164 -19.66 -0.70 12.12
CA ILE A 164 -18.28 -0.69 11.61
C ILE A 164 -17.32 -0.12 12.68
N LYS A 165 -17.69 1.02 13.29
CA LYS A 165 -16.87 1.65 14.32
C LYS A 165 -16.69 0.73 15.53
N ALA A 166 -17.77 0.12 16.01
CA ALA A 166 -17.73 -0.82 17.12
C ALA A 166 -16.84 -2.04 16.81
N ALA A 167 -16.89 -2.54 15.57
CA ALA A 167 -16.07 -3.67 15.14
C ALA A 167 -14.57 -3.33 15.09
N CYS A 168 -14.21 -2.12 14.63
CA CYS A 168 -12.83 -1.64 14.64
C CYS A 168 -12.30 -1.55 16.09
N VAL A 169 -13.07 -0.94 17.00
CA VAL A 169 -12.68 -0.79 18.41
C VAL A 169 -12.53 -2.15 19.08
N LYS A 170 -13.44 -3.11 18.83
CA LYS A 170 -13.30 -4.50 19.30
C LYS A 170 -12.05 -5.17 18.75
N THR A 171 -11.76 -5.02 17.46
CA THR A 171 -10.56 -5.60 16.87
C THR A 171 -9.29 -5.10 17.55
N LEU A 172 -9.17 -3.79 17.76
CA LEU A 172 -8.02 -3.21 18.44
C LEU A 172 -7.90 -3.64 19.91
N GLY A 173 -9.00 -4.01 20.57
CA GLY A 173 -9.00 -4.47 21.96
C GLY A 173 -8.69 -5.97 22.14
N PHE A 174 -8.88 -6.78 21.10
CA PHE A 174 -8.66 -8.24 21.11
C PHE A 174 -7.34 -8.67 20.47
N TYR A 175 -6.86 -7.91 19.48
CA TYR A 175 -5.73 -8.31 18.66
C TYR A 175 -4.54 -7.36 18.86
N ALA A 176 -3.34 -7.91 18.75
CA ALA A 176 -2.11 -7.14 18.82
C ALA A 176 -2.02 -6.17 17.61
N PRO A 177 -1.40 -4.97 17.77
CA PRO A 177 -1.37 -3.95 16.72
C PRO A 177 -0.76 -4.40 15.37
N ASP A 178 0.18 -5.35 15.42
CA ASP A 178 0.82 -5.95 14.25
C ASP A 178 -0.13 -6.82 13.41
N ALA A 179 -1.16 -7.39 14.04
CA ALA A 179 -2.19 -8.22 13.39
C ALA A 179 -3.41 -7.43 12.90
N VAL A 180 -3.41 -6.09 13.00
CA VAL A 180 -4.57 -5.25 12.70
C VAL A 180 -4.20 -4.17 11.65
N PRO A 181 -5.09 -3.85 10.68
CA PRO A 181 -4.88 -2.74 9.76
C PRO A 181 -4.77 -1.42 10.52
N GLN A 182 -3.78 -0.60 10.15
CA GLN A 182 -3.53 0.70 10.79
C GLN A 182 -4.76 1.62 10.75
N SER A 183 -5.59 1.53 9.70
CA SER A 183 -6.80 2.34 9.57
C SER A 183 -7.83 2.09 10.67
N PHE A 184 -7.76 0.98 11.41
CA PHE A 184 -8.74 0.67 12.46
C PHE A 184 -8.61 1.60 13.66
N ILE A 185 -7.43 2.22 13.87
CA ILE A 185 -7.24 3.25 14.91
C ILE A 185 -8.06 4.51 14.63
N THR A 186 -8.56 4.69 13.41
CA THR A 186 -9.45 5.77 13.01
C THR A 186 -10.75 5.18 12.43
N PRO A 187 -11.68 4.66 13.24
CA PRO A 187 -12.84 3.94 12.74
C PRO A 187 -13.76 4.75 11.81
N GLY A 188 -13.78 6.08 11.96
CA GLY A 188 -14.46 6.98 11.02
C GLY A 188 -13.87 6.91 9.60
N LYS A 189 -12.56 6.74 9.46
CA LYS A 189 -11.88 6.54 8.19
C LYS A 189 -12.33 5.25 7.53
N VAL A 190 -12.44 4.16 8.30
CA VAL A 190 -12.93 2.86 7.81
C VAL A 190 -14.35 2.98 7.26
N VAL A 191 -15.24 3.72 7.93
CA VAL A 191 -16.60 3.99 7.41
C VAL A 191 -16.56 4.68 6.06
N ASP A 192 -15.72 5.71 5.90
CA ASP A 192 -15.62 6.44 4.63
C ASP A 192 -14.95 5.60 3.53
N MET A 193 -13.93 4.79 3.87
CA MET A 193 -13.34 3.80 2.94
C MET A 193 -14.40 2.81 2.42
N VAL A 194 -15.30 2.34 3.30
CA VAL A 194 -16.41 1.45 2.92
C VAL A 194 -17.41 2.13 2.01
N ARG A 195 -17.77 3.38 2.30
CA ARG A 195 -18.66 4.18 1.43
C ARG A 195 -18.08 4.42 0.04
N GLN A 196 -16.76 4.59 -0.05
CA GLN A 196 -16.04 4.79 -1.32
C GLN A 196 -15.70 3.48 -2.04
N LYS A 197 -16.00 2.32 -1.43
CA LYS A 197 -15.65 0.98 -1.93
C LYS A 197 -14.15 0.73 -2.06
N ASP A 198 -13.34 1.51 -1.34
CA ASP A 198 -11.91 1.24 -1.16
C ASP A 198 -11.68 0.09 -0.15
N LEU A 199 -12.71 -0.23 0.64
CA LEU A 199 -12.74 -1.36 1.56
C LEU A 199 -14.14 -1.97 1.56
N GLU A 200 -14.22 -3.29 1.55
CA GLU A 200 -15.44 -4.03 1.84
C GLU A 200 -15.32 -4.66 3.24
N ILE A 201 -16.45 -4.77 3.94
CA ILE A 201 -16.51 -5.29 5.30
C ILE A 201 -17.78 -6.11 5.50
N ALA A 202 -17.65 -7.23 6.19
CA ALA A 202 -18.80 -7.98 6.70
C ALA A 202 -18.61 -8.25 8.19
N VAL A 203 -19.72 -8.29 8.92
CA VAL A 203 -19.72 -8.60 10.36
C VAL A 203 -20.63 -9.78 10.66
N ALA A 204 -20.23 -10.58 11.65
CA ALA A 204 -21.03 -11.67 12.18
C ALA A 204 -21.73 -11.20 13.47
N MET A 205 -23.03 -11.47 13.59
CA MET A 205 -23.82 -11.12 14.77
C MET A 205 -24.63 -12.32 15.26
N ASP A 206 -24.84 -12.40 16.57
CA ASP A 206 -25.73 -13.41 17.17
C ASP A 206 -27.21 -12.97 17.14
N GLN A 207 -28.12 -13.82 17.61
CA GLN A 207 -29.56 -13.54 17.59
C GLN A 207 -29.99 -12.39 18.51
N THR A 208 -29.13 -11.98 19.46
CA THR A 208 -29.38 -10.85 20.35
C THR A 208 -28.85 -9.53 19.80
N GLY A 209 -28.19 -9.57 18.64
CA GLY A 209 -27.52 -8.42 18.04
C GLY A 209 -26.12 -8.18 18.59
N ALA A 210 -25.52 -9.14 19.28
CA ALA A 210 -24.15 -9.01 19.77
C ALA A 210 -23.15 -9.26 18.63
N LEU A 211 -22.15 -8.39 18.52
CA LEU A 211 -21.11 -8.47 17.48
C LEU A 211 -20.13 -9.61 17.77
N ALA A 212 -20.16 -10.65 16.94
CA ALA A 212 -19.36 -11.86 17.09
C ALA A 212 -18.03 -11.82 16.32
N GLY A 213 -17.94 -11.02 15.27
CA GLY A 213 -16.68 -10.88 14.53
C GLY A 213 -16.82 -10.00 13.29
N MET A 214 -15.71 -9.80 12.59
CA MET A 214 -15.65 -9.07 11.33
C MET A 214 -14.57 -9.61 10.40
N ILE A 215 -14.73 -9.35 9.10
CA ILE A 215 -13.70 -9.57 8.08
C ILE A 215 -13.77 -8.41 7.09
N CYS A 216 -12.62 -7.94 6.63
CA CYS A 216 -12.56 -6.89 5.62
C CYS A 216 -11.64 -7.28 4.47
N TRP A 217 -11.93 -6.77 3.28
CA TRP A 217 -11.16 -7.03 2.08
C TRP A 217 -11.19 -5.84 1.13
N GLN A 218 -10.20 -5.74 0.27
CA GLN A 218 -10.09 -4.70 -0.74
C GLN A 218 -9.34 -5.23 -1.96
N ALA A 219 -9.48 -4.55 -3.08
CA ALA A 219 -8.65 -4.83 -4.24
C ALA A 219 -7.17 -4.58 -3.90
N ALA A 220 -6.33 -5.57 -4.16
CA ALA A 220 -4.87 -5.39 -4.20
C ALA A 220 -4.42 -5.00 -5.62
N SER A 221 -5.09 -5.56 -6.62
CA SER A 221 -4.93 -5.28 -8.04
C SER A 221 -6.26 -5.48 -8.76
N GLU A 222 -6.27 -5.44 -10.10
CA GLU A 222 -7.45 -5.80 -10.89
C GLU A 222 -7.90 -7.26 -10.69
N GLN A 223 -6.99 -8.15 -10.30
CA GLN A 223 -7.22 -9.59 -10.22
C GLN A 223 -7.00 -10.19 -8.82
N GLY A 224 -6.32 -9.50 -7.92
CA GLY A 224 -6.04 -9.95 -6.57
C GLY A 224 -6.85 -9.20 -5.51
N ILE A 225 -7.37 -9.94 -4.53
CA ILE A 225 -8.00 -9.38 -3.33
C ILE A 225 -7.08 -9.56 -2.12
N ARG A 226 -6.85 -8.48 -1.37
CA ARG A 226 -6.23 -8.55 -0.04
C ARG A 226 -7.32 -8.54 1.02
N PHE A 227 -7.24 -9.41 2.01
CA PHE A 227 -8.16 -9.40 3.15
C PHE A 227 -7.41 -9.41 4.49
N SER A 228 -8.11 -8.95 5.53
CA SER A 228 -7.61 -8.96 6.92
C SER A 228 -8.67 -9.57 7.85
N GLY A 229 -8.22 -10.37 8.82
CA GLY A 229 -9.09 -11.19 9.66
C GLY A 229 -9.17 -12.65 9.19
N PRO A 230 -10.23 -13.40 9.57
CA PRO A 230 -11.38 -12.95 10.35
C PRO A 230 -11.01 -12.55 11.79
N TYR A 231 -11.57 -11.45 12.28
CA TYR A 231 -11.45 -11.05 13.68
C TYR A 231 -12.67 -11.58 14.43
N VAL A 232 -12.45 -12.46 15.41
CA VAL A 232 -13.50 -13.11 16.19
C VAL A 232 -13.44 -12.57 17.61
N PHE A 233 -14.59 -12.10 18.11
CA PHE A 233 -14.71 -11.46 19.43
C PHE A 233 -15.37 -12.36 20.47
N THR A 234 -15.46 -13.65 20.18
CA THR A 234 -16.25 -14.63 20.94
C THR A 234 -15.44 -15.89 21.12
N THR A 235 -15.89 -16.75 22.03
CA THR A 235 -15.35 -18.11 22.19
C THR A 235 -15.97 -19.12 21.20
N ASP A 236 -16.81 -18.65 20.27
CA ASP A 236 -17.50 -19.50 19.29
C ASP A 236 -16.73 -19.52 17.97
N ASP A 237 -15.99 -20.61 17.76
CA ASP A 237 -15.14 -20.82 16.58
C ASP A 237 -15.91 -20.76 15.25
N ARG A 238 -17.26 -20.93 15.28
CA ARG A 238 -18.11 -20.85 14.08
C ARG A 238 -18.08 -19.46 13.42
N ALA A 239 -17.80 -18.40 14.18
CA ALA A 239 -17.76 -17.04 13.64
C ALA A 239 -16.67 -16.87 12.57
N GLY A 240 -15.48 -17.42 12.81
CA GLY A 240 -14.36 -17.34 11.88
C GLY A 240 -14.64 -18.06 10.56
N GLU A 241 -15.20 -19.27 10.64
CA GLU A 241 -15.60 -20.05 9.47
C GLU A 241 -16.73 -19.37 8.68
N LEU A 242 -17.74 -18.84 9.37
CA LEU A 242 -18.86 -18.12 8.73
C LEU A 242 -18.38 -16.88 7.96
N LEU A 243 -17.51 -16.08 8.57
CA LEU A 243 -16.92 -14.89 7.94
C LEU A 243 -16.04 -15.25 6.73
N THR A 244 -15.21 -16.27 6.89
CA THR A 244 -14.32 -16.76 5.83
C THR A 244 -15.11 -17.29 4.63
N ASN A 245 -16.13 -18.12 4.88
CA ASN A 245 -17.01 -18.63 3.83
C ASN A 245 -17.79 -17.50 3.15
N HIS A 246 -18.19 -16.47 3.90
CA HIS A 246 -18.83 -15.30 3.31
C HIS A 246 -17.90 -14.56 2.35
N LEU A 247 -16.67 -14.24 2.78
CA LEU A 247 -15.65 -13.60 1.95
C LEU A 247 -15.44 -14.37 0.64
N ILE A 248 -15.17 -15.69 0.74
CA ILE A 248 -14.90 -16.54 -0.43
C ILE A 248 -16.08 -16.50 -1.41
N ASN A 249 -17.30 -16.69 -0.90
CA ASN A 249 -18.50 -16.72 -1.74
C ASN A 249 -18.82 -15.38 -2.40
N THR A 250 -18.52 -14.27 -1.72
CA THR A 250 -18.70 -12.93 -2.27
C THR A 250 -17.67 -12.66 -3.37
N VAL A 251 -16.39 -12.86 -3.07
CA VAL A 251 -15.29 -12.54 -4.00
C VAL A 251 -15.27 -13.48 -5.21
N ALA A 252 -15.62 -14.77 -5.06
CA ALA A 252 -15.68 -15.72 -6.17
C ALA A 252 -16.64 -15.32 -7.30
N ARG A 253 -17.59 -14.41 -7.03
CA ARG A 253 -18.54 -13.87 -8.02
C ARG A 253 -18.01 -12.65 -8.77
N THR A 254 -16.84 -12.15 -8.40
CA THR A 254 -16.17 -11.00 -9.02
C THR A 254 -15.22 -11.45 -10.12
N ARG A 255 -14.37 -10.55 -10.63
CA ARG A 255 -13.31 -10.89 -11.59
C ARG A 255 -12.04 -11.43 -10.92
N ALA A 256 -11.92 -11.36 -9.60
CA ALA A 256 -10.74 -11.80 -8.88
C ALA A 256 -10.34 -13.25 -9.19
N MET A 257 -9.04 -13.48 -9.33
CA MET A 257 -8.42 -14.78 -9.57
C MET A 257 -8.07 -15.47 -8.24
N GLY A 258 -7.69 -14.68 -7.24
CA GLY A 258 -7.37 -15.19 -5.91
C GLY A 258 -7.49 -14.14 -4.82
N LEU A 259 -7.40 -14.60 -3.59
CA LEU A 259 -7.36 -13.75 -2.40
C LEU A 259 -6.19 -14.14 -1.50
N PHE A 260 -5.60 -13.16 -0.82
CA PHE A 260 -4.51 -13.39 0.12
C PHE A 260 -4.63 -12.54 1.39
N SER A 261 -4.04 -13.03 2.48
CA SER A 261 -3.89 -12.26 3.71
C SER A 261 -2.47 -12.34 4.26
N GLU A 262 -1.92 -11.16 4.50
CA GLU A 262 -0.65 -10.94 5.21
C GLU A 262 -0.89 -10.69 6.71
N LEU A 263 -2.15 -10.55 7.12
CA LEU A 263 -2.62 -10.27 8.48
C LEU A 263 -3.67 -11.31 8.90
N ALA A 264 -3.41 -12.58 8.56
CA ALA A 264 -4.28 -13.67 8.95
C ALA A 264 -4.22 -13.85 10.46
N THR A 265 -5.40 -13.97 11.07
CA THR A 265 -5.52 -14.25 12.51
C THR A 265 -5.53 -15.76 12.76
N PRO A 266 -5.32 -16.21 14.01
CA PRO A 266 -5.51 -17.61 14.37
C PRO A 266 -6.92 -18.15 14.11
N SER A 267 -7.91 -17.28 13.91
CA SER A 267 -9.29 -17.64 13.62
C SER A 267 -9.53 -17.96 12.13
N LEU A 268 -8.55 -17.77 11.25
CA LEU A 268 -8.64 -18.15 9.86
C LEU A 268 -8.58 -19.69 9.74
N SER A 269 -9.61 -20.29 9.13
CA SER A 269 -9.59 -21.72 8.82
C SER A 269 -8.63 -22.00 7.66
N THR A 270 -7.49 -22.62 7.97
CA THR A 270 -6.44 -22.95 6.99
C THR A 270 -6.84 -24.06 6.01
N LYS A 271 -7.95 -24.78 6.25
CA LYS A 271 -8.43 -25.87 5.37
C LYS A 271 -8.68 -25.43 3.91
N ASN A 272 -8.94 -24.15 3.73
CA ASN A 272 -9.38 -23.54 2.49
C ASN A 272 -8.29 -22.68 1.84
N PHE A 273 -7.10 -22.66 2.43
CA PHE A 273 -6.02 -21.75 2.07
C PHE A 273 -4.70 -22.50 1.98
N GLU A 274 -3.89 -22.06 1.05
CA GLU A 274 -2.51 -22.49 0.87
C GLU A 274 -1.59 -21.49 1.54
N SER A 275 -0.51 -21.97 2.14
CA SER A 275 0.50 -21.08 2.71
C SER A 275 1.39 -20.55 1.60
N LEU A 276 1.58 -19.24 1.54
CA LEU A 276 2.58 -18.58 0.68
C LEU A 276 3.96 -18.49 1.36
N GLY A 277 4.07 -18.90 2.62
CA GLY A 277 5.24 -18.74 3.46
C GLY A 277 4.97 -17.87 4.69
N HIS A 278 6.06 -17.35 5.26
CA HIS A 278 6.04 -16.58 6.51
C HIS A 278 6.86 -15.30 6.38
N LEU A 279 6.41 -14.24 7.04
CA LEU A 279 7.18 -13.02 7.26
C LEU A 279 7.58 -12.94 8.72
N ASN A 280 8.86 -12.67 8.99
CA ASN A 280 9.30 -12.44 10.36
C ASN A 280 8.88 -11.04 10.80
N ARG A 281 8.38 -10.86 12.01
CA ARG A 281 8.02 -9.54 12.54
C ARG A 281 8.60 -9.37 13.92
N ILE A 282 9.44 -8.36 14.08
CA ILE A 282 10.01 -7.93 15.35
C ILE A 282 8.96 -7.08 16.07
N GLN A 283 8.49 -7.56 17.21
CA GLN A 283 7.54 -6.88 18.07
C GLN A 283 8.22 -5.81 18.93
N LYS A 284 7.43 -4.95 19.57
CA LYS A 284 7.93 -3.86 20.43
C LYS A 284 8.75 -4.35 21.63
N ASP A 285 8.52 -5.58 22.09
CA ASP A 285 9.28 -6.21 23.16
C ASP A 285 10.58 -6.89 22.66
N GLY A 286 10.89 -6.76 21.37
CA GLY A 286 12.06 -7.34 20.71
C GLY A 286 11.89 -8.79 20.26
N ARG A 287 10.73 -9.43 20.51
CA ARG A 287 10.49 -10.81 20.05
C ARG A 287 10.21 -10.85 18.56
N THR A 288 10.75 -11.85 17.89
CA THR A 288 10.40 -12.15 16.50
C THR A 288 9.22 -13.13 16.47
N ILE A 289 8.15 -12.78 15.76
CA ILE A 289 7.03 -13.66 15.45
C ILE A 289 7.05 -14.04 13.97
N GLU A 290 6.68 -15.27 13.65
CA GLU A 290 6.45 -15.70 12.27
C GLU A 290 4.99 -15.46 11.91
N GLN A 291 4.73 -14.51 11.00
CA GLN A 291 3.40 -14.23 10.46
C GLN A 291 3.18 -15.06 9.21
N GLY A 292 2.30 -16.05 9.29
CA GLY A 292 1.87 -16.83 8.14
C GLY A 292 1.10 -15.96 7.13
N VAL A 293 1.41 -16.14 5.85
CA VAL A 293 0.72 -15.51 4.74
C VAL A 293 -0.03 -16.58 3.96
N TRP A 294 -1.31 -16.31 3.69
CA TRP A 294 -2.23 -17.30 3.16
C TRP A 294 -2.84 -16.85 1.84
N TYR A 295 -3.09 -17.80 0.96
CA TYR A 295 -3.66 -17.60 -0.36
C TYR A 295 -4.77 -18.60 -0.67
N ARG A 296 -5.70 -18.19 -1.51
CA ARG A 296 -6.71 -19.08 -2.07
C ARG A 296 -6.99 -18.73 -3.53
N HIS A 297 -6.85 -19.73 -4.39
CA HIS A 297 -7.39 -19.70 -5.74
C HIS A 297 -8.92 -19.64 -5.74
N LEU A 298 -9.48 -18.71 -6.51
CA LEU A 298 -10.93 -18.60 -6.71
C LEU A 298 -11.37 -19.09 -8.09
N LYS A 299 -10.45 -19.06 -9.06
CA LYS A 299 -10.67 -19.44 -10.45
C LYS A 299 -9.46 -20.18 -10.99
N GLU A 300 -9.69 -20.90 -12.08
CA GLU A 300 -8.62 -21.57 -12.82
C GLU A 300 -7.59 -20.55 -13.32
N ASP A 301 -6.32 -20.83 -13.04
CA ASP A 301 -5.19 -20.02 -13.48
C ASP A 301 -4.80 -20.44 -14.91
N MET A 302 -4.91 -19.51 -15.87
CA MET A 302 -4.58 -19.74 -17.28
C MET A 302 -3.08 -19.56 -17.59
N GLY A 303 -2.28 -19.35 -16.55
CA GLY A 303 -0.88 -19.01 -16.60
C GLY A 303 -0.61 -17.54 -16.90
N ALA A 304 0.60 -17.09 -16.59
CA ALA A 304 1.07 -15.74 -16.87
C ALA A 304 2.60 -15.71 -17.07
N SER A 305 3.10 -14.65 -17.69
CA SER A 305 4.54 -14.40 -17.79
C SER A 305 4.99 -13.44 -16.70
N VAL A 306 6.14 -13.72 -16.09
CA VAL A 306 6.74 -12.89 -15.04
C VAL A 306 8.21 -12.64 -15.35
N TRP A 307 8.67 -11.43 -15.07
CA TRP A 307 10.10 -11.10 -15.16
C TRP A 307 10.82 -11.51 -13.89
N ALA A 308 12.03 -12.07 -14.03
CA ALA A 308 12.83 -12.51 -12.90
C ALA A 308 14.31 -12.22 -13.13
N HIS A 309 15.02 -11.79 -12.09
CA HIS A 309 16.48 -11.78 -12.09
C HIS A 309 17.00 -13.16 -11.68
N ARG A 310 18.14 -13.57 -12.27
CA ARG A 310 18.76 -14.88 -12.03
C ARG A 310 19.01 -15.17 -10.54
N ALA A 311 19.31 -14.14 -9.74
CA ALA A 311 19.60 -14.26 -8.31
C ALA A 311 18.45 -14.84 -7.46
N TYR A 312 17.20 -14.75 -7.92
CA TYR A 312 16.04 -15.27 -7.20
C TYR A 312 15.14 -16.17 -8.06
N ALA A 313 15.60 -16.58 -9.26
CA ALA A 313 14.82 -17.41 -10.16
C ALA A 313 14.44 -18.75 -9.52
N ASP A 314 15.39 -19.43 -8.87
CA ASP A 314 15.15 -20.70 -8.17
C ASP A 314 14.10 -20.58 -7.05
N PHE A 315 14.08 -19.42 -6.36
CA PHE A 315 13.06 -19.14 -5.36
C PHE A 315 11.67 -19.03 -6.00
N LEU A 316 11.56 -18.34 -7.13
CA LEU A 316 10.30 -18.19 -7.86
C LEU A 316 9.82 -19.53 -8.42
N GLU A 317 10.68 -20.32 -9.04
CA GLU A 317 10.34 -21.67 -9.53
C GLU A 317 9.78 -22.52 -8.39
N THR A 318 10.48 -22.56 -7.25
CA THR A 318 10.02 -23.30 -6.06
C THR A 318 8.68 -22.78 -5.55
N ALA A 319 8.51 -21.46 -5.46
CA ALA A 319 7.28 -20.84 -4.97
C ALA A 319 6.09 -21.15 -5.90
N TYR A 320 6.29 -21.04 -7.22
CA TYR A 320 5.24 -21.31 -8.19
C TYR A 320 4.88 -22.78 -8.28
N ASP A 321 5.85 -23.69 -8.20
CA ASP A 321 5.60 -25.13 -8.14
C ASP A 321 4.79 -25.51 -6.89
N GLN A 322 5.10 -24.92 -5.74
CA GLN A 322 4.38 -25.16 -4.49
C GLN A 322 2.91 -24.69 -4.54
N GLN A 323 2.64 -23.58 -5.22
CA GLN A 323 1.29 -23.04 -5.39
C GLN A 323 0.59 -23.56 -6.65
N VAL A 324 1.23 -24.45 -7.41
CA VAL A 324 0.70 -24.96 -8.70
C VAL A 324 0.35 -23.82 -9.67
N LEU A 325 1.14 -22.74 -9.64
CA LEU A 325 0.97 -21.57 -10.49
C LEU A 325 1.78 -21.74 -11.77
N MET A 326 1.11 -21.74 -12.92
CA MET A 326 1.81 -21.80 -14.21
C MET A 326 2.38 -20.42 -14.54
N ARG A 327 3.69 -20.22 -14.33
CA ARG A 327 4.38 -18.98 -14.70
C ARG A 327 5.50 -19.24 -15.68
N ASP A 328 5.52 -18.45 -16.75
CA ASP A 328 6.62 -18.41 -17.71
C ASP A 328 7.64 -17.37 -17.24
N LEU A 329 8.72 -17.83 -16.62
CA LEU A 329 9.77 -16.97 -16.08
C LEU A 329 10.64 -16.43 -17.22
N LYS A 330 10.59 -15.11 -17.38
CA LYS A 330 11.45 -14.36 -18.29
C LYS A 330 12.65 -13.83 -17.51
N ILE A 331 13.78 -14.52 -17.65
CA ILE A 331 15.03 -14.11 -17.02
C ILE A 331 15.51 -12.82 -17.68
N ILE A 332 15.70 -11.78 -16.87
CA ILE A 332 16.35 -10.54 -17.28
C ILE A 332 17.83 -10.58 -16.94
N GLU A 333 18.65 -10.15 -17.90
CA GLU A 333 20.08 -9.96 -17.76
C GLU A 333 20.43 -8.61 -18.40
N GLY A 334 21.30 -7.85 -17.75
CA GLY A 334 21.82 -6.61 -18.33
C GLY A 334 22.61 -6.93 -19.59
N GLN A 335 22.22 -6.35 -20.71
CA GLN A 335 22.87 -6.48 -22.01
C GLN A 335 23.65 -5.21 -22.38
N GLY A 336 23.97 -4.37 -21.39
CA GLY A 336 24.69 -3.10 -21.57
C GLY A 336 23.76 -1.92 -21.87
N GLU A 337 22.46 -2.07 -21.63
CA GLU A 337 21.53 -0.95 -21.62
C GLU A 337 21.93 0.10 -20.59
N ARG A 338 21.66 1.37 -20.90
CA ARG A 338 21.86 2.47 -19.97
C ARG A 338 20.69 2.53 -19.02
N LEU A 339 20.99 2.55 -17.72
CA LEU A 339 20.01 2.87 -16.69
C LEU A 339 19.99 4.38 -16.46
N PRO A 340 18.89 4.93 -15.92
CA PRO A 340 18.92 6.24 -15.30
C PRO A 340 20.01 6.30 -14.21
N GLU A 341 20.56 7.48 -13.95
CA GLU A 341 21.62 7.62 -12.95
C GLU A 341 21.12 7.29 -11.53
N ARG A 342 19.90 7.73 -11.20
CA ARG A 342 19.35 7.68 -9.84
C ARG A 342 18.05 6.89 -9.72
N SER A 343 17.93 6.18 -8.61
CA SER A 343 16.80 5.34 -8.24
C SER A 343 15.77 6.13 -7.44
N VAL A 344 14.50 5.75 -7.56
CA VAL A 344 13.39 6.37 -6.82
C VAL A 344 12.60 5.27 -6.12
N PHE A 345 12.32 5.47 -4.84
CA PHE A 345 11.50 4.58 -4.02
C PHE A 345 10.40 5.38 -3.33
N SER A 346 9.19 4.81 -3.31
CA SER A 346 8.15 5.20 -2.35
C SER A 346 8.30 4.35 -1.09
N VAL A 347 8.00 4.94 0.07
CA VAL A 347 8.08 4.26 1.36
C VAL A 347 6.74 4.34 2.05
N GLN A 348 6.21 3.20 2.47
CA GLN A 348 5.05 3.11 3.35
C GLN A 348 5.50 2.76 4.76
N LEU A 349 5.16 3.61 5.73
CA LEU A 349 5.53 3.45 7.13
C LEU A 349 4.32 3.05 7.98
N ARG A 350 4.53 2.07 8.86
CA ARG A 350 3.62 1.69 9.95
C ARG A 350 4.38 1.80 11.26
N ALA A 351 4.47 3.02 11.77
CA ALA A 351 5.26 3.35 12.97
C ALA A 351 4.80 2.58 14.22
N ASP A 352 3.51 2.27 14.32
CA ASP A 352 2.94 1.46 15.40
C ASP A 352 3.44 0.01 15.40
N ALA A 353 3.78 -0.52 14.22
CA ALA A 353 4.33 -1.86 14.02
C ALA A 353 5.85 -1.88 13.77
N GLY A 354 6.52 -0.71 13.80
CA GLY A 354 7.94 -0.59 13.44
C GLY A 354 8.24 -1.13 12.04
N GLU A 355 7.28 -1.01 11.11
CA GLU A 355 7.37 -1.56 9.75
C GLU A 355 7.53 -0.48 8.69
N ALA A 356 8.41 -0.75 7.72
CA ALA A 356 8.59 0.05 6.51
C ALA A 356 8.57 -0.85 5.28
N THR A 357 7.77 -0.49 4.28
CA THR A 357 7.77 -1.17 2.98
C THR A 357 8.24 -0.21 1.91
N LEU A 358 9.31 -0.59 1.22
CA LEU A 358 9.91 0.10 0.10
C LEU A 358 9.32 -0.43 -1.21
N PHE A 359 8.95 0.50 -2.10
CA PHE A 359 8.41 0.19 -3.43
C PHE A 359 9.28 0.89 -4.48
N PRO A 360 10.01 0.15 -5.33
CA PRO A 360 10.78 0.77 -6.39
C PRO A 360 9.85 1.46 -7.40
N MET A 361 10.13 2.73 -7.66
CA MET A 361 9.44 3.54 -8.66
C MET A 361 10.32 3.75 -9.90
N VAL A 362 11.65 3.76 -9.72
CA VAL A 362 12.67 3.85 -10.78
C VAL A 362 13.92 3.09 -10.34
N THR A 363 14.49 2.29 -11.23
CA THR A 363 15.79 1.65 -11.03
C THR A 363 16.88 2.46 -11.73
N GLY A 364 17.80 3.01 -10.95
CA GLY A 364 18.99 3.68 -11.47
C GLY A 364 20.28 2.87 -11.26
N GLU A 365 21.39 3.38 -11.77
CA GLU A 365 22.73 2.83 -11.57
C GLU A 365 23.13 2.81 -10.08
N ASP A 366 22.59 3.73 -9.28
CA ASP A 366 22.81 3.86 -7.84
C ASP A 366 21.95 2.93 -6.97
N ALA A 367 21.17 2.00 -7.54
CA ALA A 367 20.14 1.24 -6.82
C ALA A 367 20.65 0.58 -5.53
N ALA A 368 21.82 -0.06 -5.57
CA ALA A 368 22.40 -0.70 -4.40
C ALA A 368 22.74 0.31 -3.29
N GLN A 369 23.32 1.46 -3.63
CA GLN A 369 23.64 2.51 -2.68
C GLN A 369 22.36 3.15 -2.11
N CYS A 370 21.36 3.39 -2.96
CA CYS A 370 20.08 3.93 -2.53
C CYS A 370 19.39 3.00 -1.51
N ILE A 371 19.37 1.68 -1.76
CA ILE A 371 18.80 0.71 -0.82
C ILE A 371 19.56 0.71 0.52
N ALA A 372 20.90 0.72 0.48
CA ALA A 372 21.73 0.75 1.69
C ALA A 372 21.37 1.94 2.59
N HIS A 373 21.28 3.14 2.01
CA HIS A 373 20.93 4.35 2.74
C HIS A 373 19.51 4.27 3.33
N GLN A 374 18.53 3.76 2.55
CA GLN A 374 17.14 3.61 3.00
C GLN A 374 17.08 2.74 4.25
N VAL A 375 17.74 1.58 4.21
CA VAL A 375 17.81 0.65 5.34
C VAL A 375 18.45 1.31 6.56
N GLU A 376 19.62 1.94 6.40
CA GLU A 376 20.33 2.57 7.51
C GLU A 376 19.48 3.61 8.24
N MET A 377 18.79 4.46 7.49
CA MET A 377 17.95 5.50 8.08
C MET A 377 16.70 4.90 8.74
N LEU A 378 16.03 3.94 8.09
CA LEU A 378 14.86 3.27 8.67
C LEU A 378 15.21 2.58 10.00
N LEU A 379 16.37 1.93 10.08
CA LEU A 379 16.86 1.35 11.32
C LEU A 379 17.13 2.41 12.39
N ARG A 380 17.73 3.56 12.02
CA ARG A 380 17.92 4.70 12.95
C ARG A 380 16.60 5.28 13.46
N GLU A 381 15.53 5.22 12.65
CA GLU A 381 14.18 5.64 13.03
C GLU A 381 13.36 4.55 13.76
N ASN A 382 13.99 3.42 14.12
CA ASN A 382 13.39 2.27 14.81
C ASN A 382 12.37 1.46 13.97
N PHE A 383 12.47 1.51 12.65
CA PHE A 383 11.77 0.57 11.77
C PHE A 383 12.60 -0.70 11.61
N SER A 384 12.30 -1.71 12.45
CA SER A 384 13.04 -2.99 12.44
C SER A 384 12.47 -4.00 11.44
N ASN A 385 11.23 -3.78 10.96
CA ASN A 385 10.58 -4.64 9.98
C ASN A 385 10.61 -4.00 8.59
N ILE A 386 11.68 -4.23 7.83
CA ILE A 386 11.89 -3.61 6.52
C ILE A 386 11.62 -4.60 5.39
N PHE A 387 10.73 -4.23 4.48
CA PHE A 387 10.34 -5.03 3.32
C PHE A 387 10.59 -4.26 2.01
N ILE A 388 10.91 -4.99 0.94
CA ILE A 388 10.86 -4.47 -0.44
C ILE A 388 9.82 -5.28 -1.21
N ARG A 389 8.96 -4.60 -1.97
CA ARG A 389 7.99 -5.25 -2.86
C ARG A 389 8.28 -4.86 -4.30
N ILE A 390 8.43 -5.86 -5.16
CA ILE A 390 8.57 -5.66 -6.62
C ILE A 390 7.45 -6.34 -7.36
N ASP A 391 6.94 -5.68 -8.40
CA ASP A 391 5.96 -6.19 -9.35
C ASP A 391 6.66 -6.88 -10.51
N LEU A 392 6.44 -8.19 -10.63
CA LEU A 392 7.08 -9.02 -11.63
C LEU A 392 6.48 -8.81 -13.04
N ALA A 393 5.47 -7.94 -13.18
CA ALA A 393 5.05 -7.43 -14.49
C ALA A 393 6.13 -6.56 -15.16
N HIS A 394 7.10 -6.07 -14.39
CA HIS A 394 8.07 -5.07 -14.84
C HIS A 394 9.50 -5.61 -14.80
N GLY A 395 10.09 -5.81 -15.99
CA GLY A 395 11.48 -6.24 -16.13
C GLY A 395 12.47 -5.32 -15.41
N TRP A 396 12.25 -4.01 -15.45
CA TRP A 396 13.12 -3.04 -14.77
C TRP A 396 13.10 -3.20 -13.24
N GLN A 397 11.97 -3.55 -12.62
CA GLN A 397 11.94 -3.86 -11.19
C GLN A 397 12.62 -5.19 -10.89
N ALA A 398 12.38 -6.20 -11.73
CA ALA A 398 13.01 -7.49 -11.59
C ALA A 398 14.55 -7.38 -11.64
N ALA A 399 15.09 -6.55 -12.52
CA ALA A 399 16.53 -6.29 -12.66
C ALA A 399 17.20 -5.81 -11.35
N MET A 400 16.45 -5.26 -10.40
CA MET A 400 16.98 -4.83 -9.09
C MET A 400 17.36 -6.00 -8.17
N GLY A 401 17.04 -7.23 -8.54
CA GLY A 401 17.21 -8.42 -7.70
C GLY A 401 18.56 -8.52 -7.01
N GLN A 402 19.64 -8.34 -7.77
CA GLN A 402 21.00 -8.41 -7.22
C GLN A 402 21.24 -7.29 -6.20
N ALA A 403 20.93 -6.05 -6.56
CA ALA A 403 21.11 -4.90 -5.69
C ALA A 403 20.29 -5.02 -4.38
N ILE A 404 19.09 -5.60 -4.46
CA ILE A 404 18.25 -5.89 -3.28
C ILE A 404 18.95 -6.92 -2.39
N MET A 405 19.37 -8.05 -2.96
CA MET A 405 19.97 -9.15 -2.18
C MET A 405 21.33 -8.78 -1.57
N ASP A 406 22.16 -8.02 -2.29
CA ASP A 406 23.45 -7.52 -1.80
C ASP A 406 23.29 -6.59 -0.58
N ASN A 407 22.11 -6.01 -0.40
CA ASN A 407 21.75 -5.16 0.73
C ASN A 407 21.01 -5.90 1.85
N GLY A 408 21.24 -7.21 2.00
CA GLY A 408 20.75 -7.98 3.15
C GLY A 408 19.29 -8.40 3.08
N PHE A 409 18.64 -8.23 1.91
CA PHE A 409 17.29 -8.71 1.69
C PHE A 409 17.26 -10.14 1.17
N THR A 410 16.26 -10.91 1.61
CA THR A 410 15.99 -12.25 1.08
C THR A 410 14.55 -12.35 0.58
N PRO A 411 14.30 -13.03 -0.56
CA PRO A 411 12.93 -13.28 -1.00
C PRO A 411 12.23 -14.20 0.01
N LYS A 412 11.00 -13.85 0.41
CA LYS A 412 10.24 -14.60 1.42
C LYS A 412 9.00 -15.27 0.86
N LEU A 413 8.28 -14.58 -0.01
CA LEU A 413 7.03 -15.08 -0.60
C LEU A 413 6.69 -14.34 -1.89
N VAL A 414 5.83 -14.96 -2.68
CA VAL A 414 5.16 -14.35 -3.84
C VAL A 414 3.70 -14.12 -3.48
N LEU A 415 3.16 -12.95 -3.77
CA LEU A 415 1.73 -12.64 -3.67
C LEU A 415 1.12 -12.76 -5.09
N PRO A 416 0.42 -13.86 -5.41
CA PRO A 416 -0.14 -14.06 -6.74
C PRO A 416 -1.19 -13.00 -7.05
N TYR A 417 -1.10 -12.39 -8.24
CA TYR A 417 -1.96 -11.28 -8.66
C TYR A 417 -1.94 -10.08 -7.69
N GLY A 418 -0.87 -9.91 -6.91
CA GLY A 418 -0.76 -8.82 -5.93
C GLY A 418 -0.55 -7.42 -6.53
N GLY A 419 -0.16 -7.34 -7.80
CA GLY A 419 0.12 -6.11 -8.56
C GLY A 419 -0.44 -6.19 -9.98
N LYS A 420 0.22 -5.60 -10.97
CA LYS A 420 -0.10 -5.84 -12.39
C LYS A 420 0.13 -7.30 -12.79
N SER A 421 1.06 -7.97 -12.10
CA SER A 421 1.21 -9.42 -12.09
C SER A 421 1.35 -9.90 -10.64
N ASP A 422 2.28 -10.81 -10.37
CA ASP A 422 2.62 -11.25 -9.03
C ASP A 422 3.61 -10.27 -8.36
N ILE A 423 3.49 -10.11 -7.04
CA ILE A 423 4.44 -9.31 -6.24
C ILE A 423 5.42 -10.24 -5.54
N LEU A 424 6.72 -10.05 -5.74
CA LEU A 424 7.76 -10.68 -4.92
C LEU A 424 8.05 -9.81 -3.70
N VAL A 425 7.97 -10.41 -2.52
CA VAL A 425 8.24 -9.75 -1.23
C VAL A 425 9.59 -10.19 -0.72
N PHE A 426 10.46 -9.20 -0.52
CA PHE A 426 11.74 -9.35 0.15
C PHE A 426 11.68 -8.82 1.57
N GLN A 427 12.45 -9.43 2.46
CA GLN A 427 12.61 -9.00 3.84
C GLN A 427 14.09 -8.81 4.18
N HIS A 428 14.41 -7.68 4.82
CA HIS A 428 15.73 -7.39 5.36
C HIS A 428 16.01 -8.27 6.59
N ALA A 429 17.27 -8.68 6.75
CA ALA A 429 17.75 -9.49 7.86
C ALA A 429 17.65 -8.81 9.22
#